data_AF-A0A077MF07-F1
#
_entry.id   AF-A0A077MF07-F1
#
_cell.length_a   1.000
_cell.length_b   1.000
_cell.length_c   1.000
_cell.angle_alpha   90.00
_cell.angle_beta   90.00
_cell.angle_gamma   90.00
#
_symmetry.space_group_name_H-M   'P 1'
#
loop_
_entity.id
_entity.type
_entity.pdbx_description
1 polymer ?
#
loop_
_entity_poly.entity_id
_entity_poly.type
_entity_poly.pdbx_seq_one_letter_code
_entity_poly.pdbx_strand_id
1 'polypeptide(L)'
;MSDTVAVPSRVPPLVLVHGPESVLSERAVAQVLGDIKHAAPETEVIKVSALSYEAGTLPMQASPSLFGEAKVVVIHDSDEGDEAFQSDLLAVIPDAGEELTLLVVHKGGARGKKFIDALKSARARVIDAPAIKSDRDKQDFTANEFRRAGRKATPDAIRALVEAVGSDIAELASACQQLIDDTQGTIDDRAVLTYHGGKVEATGFRVADAAIAGDAGEALRLLRHAIATGLDPVPIVAVLAGQLRQLVKVGAAGRGRSADLARELGMAPWQVDRARRALGGWDGAALGRCIQAVAAADFDVKGGGRDPVYAVERAILTIAAEHGG
;
A
#
# COMPACT_ATOMS: atom_id res chain seq x y z
N MET A 1 -48.96 13.86 0.33
CA MET A 1 -48.29 13.66 1.62
C MET A 1 -47.58 12.32 1.52
N SER A 2 -46.31 12.35 1.13
CA SER A 2 -45.48 11.14 1.05
C SER A 2 -44.83 11.02 2.42
N ASP A 3 -45.27 10.05 3.22
CA ASP A 3 -44.61 9.69 4.48
C ASP A 3 -43.27 9.06 4.14
N THR A 4 -42.25 9.90 3.98
CA THR A 4 -40.85 9.47 3.99
C THR A 4 -40.51 9.17 5.44
N VAL A 5 -40.64 7.91 5.85
CA VAL A 5 -40.12 7.45 7.14
C VAL A 5 -38.61 7.69 7.12
N ALA A 6 -38.15 8.69 7.86
CA ALA A 6 -36.74 8.96 8.04
C ALA A 6 -36.10 7.71 8.65
N VAL A 7 -35.24 7.03 7.88
CA VAL A 7 -34.44 5.94 8.43
C VAL A 7 -33.36 6.62 9.27
N PRO A 8 -33.34 6.45 10.60
CA PRO A 8 -32.32 7.09 11.42
C PRO A 8 -30.94 6.62 10.97
N SER A 9 -30.06 7.57 10.69
CA SER A 9 -28.66 7.27 10.40
C SER A 9 -28.07 6.45 11.55
N ARG A 10 -27.47 5.30 11.22
CA ARG A 10 -26.72 4.50 12.20
C ARG A 10 -25.34 5.08 12.51
N VAL A 11 -24.98 6.20 11.87
CA VAL A 11 -23.73 6.90 12.13
C VAL A 11 -23.91 7.79 13.36
N PRO A 12 -23.08 7.61 14.41
CA PRO A 12 -23.16 8.47 15.58
C PRO A 12 -22.65 9.89 15.25
N PRO A 13 -23.04 10.91 16.04
CA PRO A 13 -22.66 12.31 15.79
C PRO A 13 -21.14 12.58 15.83
N LEU A 14 -20.36 11.69 16.43
CA LEU A 14 -18.91 11.80 16.49
C LEU A 14 -18.29 10.58 15.82
N VAL A 15 -17.47 10.82 14.80
CA VAL A 15 -16.69 9.80 14.12
C VAL A 15 -15.24 10.24 14.05
N LEU A 16 -14.32 9.36 14.46
CA LEU A 16 -12.89 9.56 14.37
C LEU A 16 -12.30 8.50 13.42
N VAL A 17 -11.75 8.94 12.30
CA VAL A 17 -10.92 8.11 11.43
C VAL A 17 -9.47 8.30 11.86
N HIS A 18 -8.83 7.24 12.35
CA HIS A 18 -7.53 7.32 13.01
C HIS A 18 -6.50 6.37 12.40
N GLY A 19 -5.43 6.93 11.86
CA GLY A 19 -4.27 6.20 11.38
C GLY A 19 -3.74 6.73 10.05
N PRO A 20 -2.50 6.35 9.68
CA PRO A 20 -1.73 7.05 8.66
C PRO A 20 -2.06 6.61 7.23
N GLU A 21 -2.84 5.53 7.04
CA GLU A 21 -3.10 5.00 5.70
C GLU A 21 -4.21 5.79 4.99
N SER A 22 -3.83 6.58 3.98
CA SER A 22 -4.76 7.48 3.27
C SER A 22 -5.86 6.71 2.54
N VAL A 23 -5.51 5.60 1.89
CA VAL A 23 -6.48 4.77 1.16
C VAL A 23 -7.58 4.27 2.09
N LEU A 24 -7.23 3.84 3.31
CA LEU A 24 -8.20 3.38 4.29
C LEU A 24 -9.01 4.54 4.88
N SER A 25 -8.37 5.67 5.17
CA SER A 25 -9.05 6.82 5.77
C SER A 25 -10.03 7.50 4.80
N GLU A 26 -9.66 7.68 3.53
CA GLU A 26 -10.53 8.22 2.49
C GLU A 26 -11.75 7.33 2.25
N ARG A 27 -11.57 6.01 2.24
CA ARG A 27 -12.69 5.05 2.13
C ARG A 27 -13.60 5.09 3.35
N ALA A 28 -13.05 5.21 4.54
CA ALA A 28 -13.84 5.36 5.75
C ALA A 28 -14.69 6.63 5.70
N VAL A 29 -14.11 7.75 5.26
CA VAL A 29 -14.84 9.02 5.06
C VAL A 29 -15.94 8.84 4.02
N ALA A 30 -15.64 8.27 2.87
CA ALA A 30 -16.62 8.04 1.80
C ALA A 30 -17.78 7.14 2.27
N GLN A 31 -17.49 6.07 3.02
CA GLN A 31 -18.51 5.18 3.57
C GLN A 31 -19.39 5.91 4.58
N VAL A 32 -18.79 6.66 5.52
CA VAL A 32 -19.54 7.41 6.54
C VAL A 32 -20.44 8.45 5.90
N LEU A 33 -19.93 9.22 4.93
CA LEU A 33 -20.73 10.19 4.19
C LEU A 33 -21.85 9.52 3.38
N GLY A 34 -21.58 8.36 2.77
CA GLY A 34 -22.57 7.56 2.07
C GLY A 34 -23.70 7.09 2.99
N ASP A 35 -23.36 6.57 4.17
CA ASP A 35 -24.33 6.12 5.17
C ASP A 35 -25.20 7.28 5.68
N ILE A 36 -24.59 8.45 5.94
CA ILE A 36 -25.32 9.65 6.37
C ILE A 36 -26.27 10.13 5.26
N LYS A 37 -25.78 10.29 4.03
CA LYS A 37 -26.61 10.74 2.90
C LYS A 37 -27.69 9.75 2.50
N HIS A 38 -27.48 8.46 2.75
CA HIS A 38 -28.52 7.47 2.52
C HIS A 38 -29.71 7.65 3.47
N ALA A 39 -29.45 8.00 4.74
CA ALA A 39 -30.47 8.30 5.73
C ALA A 39 -31.09 9.70 5.54
N ALA A 40 -30.26 10.70 5.21
CA ALA A 40 -30.66 12.10 5.03
C ALA A 40 -29.98 12.69 3.77
N PRO A 41 -30.61 12.59 2.59
CA PRO A 41 -30.01 13.03 1.32
C PRO A 41 -29.64 14.52 1.26
N GLU A 42 -30.40 15.36 1.96
CA GLU A 42 -30.22 16.82 2.01
C GLU A 42 -29.14 17.28 3.00
N THR A 43 -28.42 16.34 3.64
CA THR A 43 -27.38 16.69 4.59
C THR A 43 -26.26 17.50 3.93
N GLU A 44 -26.01 18.69 4.48
CA GLU A 44 -24.92 19.56 4.06
C GLU A 44 -23.58 18.95 4.47
N VAL A 45 -22.62 18.91 3.53
CA VAL A 45 -21.26 18.42 3.80
C VAL A 45 -20.28 19.56 3.72
N ILE A 46 -19.72 19.92 4.87
CA ILE A 46 -18.73 20.98 5.02
C ILE A 46 -17.36 20.33 5.20
N LYS A 47 -16.35 20.79 4.47
CA LYS A 47 -14.97 20.29 4.59
C LYS A 47 -14.08 21.36 5.20
N VAL A 48 -13.34 20.99 6.23
CA VAL A 48 -12.37 21.85 6.92
C VAL A 48 -11.02 21.14 6.88
N SER A 49 -9.95 21.87 6.55
CA SER A 49 -8.57 21.37 6.71
C SER A 49 -7.96 22.06 7.92
N ALA A 50 -7.31 21.27 8.79
CA ALA A 50 -6.59 21.83 9.92
C ALA A 50 -5.21 22.39 9.55
N LEU A 51 -4.69 22.10 8.35
CA LEU A 51 -3.36 22.54 7.88
C LEU A 51 -3.26 24.07 7.72
N SER A 52 -4.34 24.70 7.27
CA SER A 52 -4.44 26.15 7.05
C SER A 52 -5.66 26.72 7.80
N TYR A 53 -5.81 26.33 9.06
CA TYR A 53 -6.98 26.66 9.85
C TYR A 53 -6.96 28.11 10.34
N GLU A 54 -8.10 28.79 10.23
CA GLU A 54 -8.32 30.12 10.82
C GLU A 54 -9.21 30.00 12.07
N ALA A 55 -8.81 30.66 13.16
CA ALA A 55 -9.53 30.64 14.43
C ALA A 55 -11.00 31.07 14.25
N GLY A 56 -11.93 30.34 14.87
CA GLY A 56 -13.37 30.56 14.77
C GLY A 56 -14.05 29.90 13.58
N THR A 57 -13.30 29.32 12.63
CA THR A 57 -13.89 28.66 11.44
C THR A 57 -14.79 27.50 11.83
N LEU A 58 -14.33 26.58 12.69
CA LEU A 58 -15.07 25.37 13.03
C LEU A 58 -16.36 25.67 13.82
N PRO A 59 -16.38 26.53 14.87
CA PRO A 59 -17.62 26.93 15.53
C PRO A 59 -18.61 27.61 14.58
N MET A 60 -18.11 28.43 13.64
CA MET A 60 -18.96 29.06 12.64
C MET A 60 -19.63 28.01 11.72
N GLN A 61 -18.85 27.06 11.21
CA GLN A 61 -19.36 26.00 10.33
C GLN A 61 -20.28 25.00 11.06
N ALA A 62 -19.99 24.73 12.33
CA ALA A 62 -20.79 23.86 13.20
C ALA A 62 -22.07 24.51 13.71
N SER A 63 -22.29 25.82 13.47
CA SER A 63 -23.50 26.51 13.93
C SER A 63 -24.77 25.89 13.33
N PRO A 64 -25.88 25.84 14.11
CA PRO A 64 -27.14 25.27 13.65
C PRO A 64 -27.65 25.92 12.36
N SER A 65 -28.27 25.12 11.48
CA SER A 65 -28.92 25.65 10.28
C SER A 65 -30.22 26.39 10.64
N LEU A 66 -30.47 27.54 10.02
CA LEU A 66 -31.75 28.24 10.13
C LEU A 66 -32.91 27.46 9.51
N PHE A 67 -32.60 26.51 8.63
CA PHE A 67 -33.58 25.68 7.91
C PHE A 67 -33.72 24.28 8.50
N GLY A 68 -33.03 23.98 9.61
CA GLY A 68 -33.09 22.67 10.28
C GLY A 68 -32.40 21.53 9.50
N GLU A 69 -31.57 21.88 8.53
CA GLU A 69 -30.81 20.91 7.75
C GLU A 69 -29.66 20.32 8.58
N ALA A 70 -29.59 18.99 8.63
CA ALA A 70 -28.48 18.29 9.28
C ALA A 70 -27.16 18.57 8.53
N LYS A 71 -26.06 18.70 9.28
CA LYS A 71 -24.74 19.01 8.76
C LYS A 71 -23.73 17.94 9.14
N VAL A 72 -22.78 17.70 8.25
CA VAL A 72 -21.56 16.94 8.53
C VAL A 72 -20.35 17.83 8.28
N VAL A 73 -19.55 18.05 9.32
CA VAL A 73 -18.26 18.72 9.19
C VAL A 73 -17.16 17.66 9.14
N VAL A 74 -16.55 17.53 7.95
CA VAL A 74 -15.42 16.64 7.71
C VAL A 74 -14.13 17.42 7.92
N ILE A 75 -13.34 16.99 8.89
CA ILE A 75 -12.11 17.66 9.30
C ILE A 75 -10.92 16.82 8.86
N HIS A 76 -10.16 17.32 7.90
CA HIS A 76 -8.94 16.69 7.38
C HIS A 76 -7.69 17.24 8.06
N ASP A 77 -6.62 16.44 8.02
CA ASP A 77 -5.28 16.79 8.51
C ASP A 77 -5.28 17.28 9.97
N SER A 78 -6.18 16.76 10.81
CA SER A 78 -6.31 17.23 12.20
C SER A 78 -5.04 17.04 13.03
N ASP A 79 -4.12 16.16 12.59
CA ASP A 79 -2.77 16.00 13.09
C ASP A 79 -1.84 17.20 12.83
N GLU A 80 -2.14 18.04 11.85
CA GLU A 80 -1.41 19.26 11.51
C GLU A 80 -2.00 20.52 12.16
N GLY A 81 -3.15 20.40 12.81
CA GLY A 81 -3.87 21.52 13.42
C GLY A 81 -3.11 22.23 14.54
N ASP A 82 -3.10 23.56 14.48
CA ASP A 82 -2.47 24.44 15.48
C ASP A 82 -3.28 24.52 16.80
N GLU A 83 -2.86 25.39 17.73
CA GLU A 83 -3.55 25.55 19.01
C GLU A 83 -4.96 26.12 18.86
N ALA A 84 -5.18 27.00 17.87
CA ALA A 84 -6.49 27.58 17.59
C ALA A 84 -7.47 26.52 17.13
N PHE A 85 -7.06 25.67 16.17
CA PHE A 85 -7.84 24.51 15.73
C PHE A 85 -8.18 23.57 16.90
N GLN A 86 -7.19 23.22 17.72
CA GLN A 86 -7.41 22.31 18.84
C GLN A 86 -8.40 22.86 19.86
N SER A 87 -8.29 24.16 20.17
CA SER A 87 -9.22 24.84 21.07
C SER A 87 -10.64 24.82 20.52
N ASP A 88 -10.80 25.17 19.24
CA ASP A 88 -12.10 25.21 18.59
C ASP A 88 -12.75 23.83 18.47
N LEU A 89 -11.99 22.80 18.09
CA LEU A 89 -12.51 21.42 18.03
C LEU A 89 -12.97 20.94 19.39
N LEU A 90 -12.21 21.20 20.45
CA LEU A 90 -12.61 20.86 21.82
C LEU A 90 -13.90 21.57 22.24
N ALA A 91 -14.09 22.82 21.81
CA ALA A 91 -15.29 23.59 22.10
C ALA A 91 -16.54 23.09 21.35
N VAL A 92 -16.36 22.54 20.14
CA VAL A 92 -17.46 22.09 19.26
C VAL A 92 -17.87 20.63 19.50
N ILE A 93 -16.99 19.78 20.05
CA ILE A 93 -17.33 18.37 20.35
C ILE A 93 -18.65 18.20 21.14
N PRO A 94 -18.94 19.00 22.19
CA PRO A 94 -20.19 18.90 22.94
C PRO A 94 -21.45 19.22 22.13
N ASP A 95 -21.33 19.96 21.02
CA ASP A 95 -22.45 20.38 20.18
C ASP A 95 -22.87 19.30 19.17
N ALA A 96 -22.05 18.26 18.98
CA ALA A 96 -22.38 17.15 18.09
C ALA A 96 -23.64 16.41 18.57
N GLY A 97 -24.61 16.24 17.68
CA GLY A 97 -25.94 15.70 18.00
C GLY A 97 -26.71 15.26 16.77
N GLU A 98 -28.04 15.32 16.83
CA GLU A 98 -28.91 14.90 15.71
C GLU A 98 -28.71 15.72 14.44
N GLU A 99 -28.43 17.03 14.58
CA GLU A 99 -28.27 17.96 13.47
C GLU A 99 -26.81 18.22 13.08
N LEU A 100 -25.84 17.79 13.90
CA LEU A 100 -24.42 18.03 13.66
C LEU A 100 -23.62 16.74 13.86
N THR A 101 -22.99 16.27 12.78
CA THR A 101 -21.99 15.20 12.83
C THR A 101 -20.60 15.78 12.61
N LEU A 102 -19.65 15.43 13.47
CA LEU A 102 -18.22 15.70 13.30
C LEU A 102 -17.52 14.43 12.83
N LEU A 103 -16.89 14.50 11.66
CA LEU A 103 -16.05 13.45 11.10
C LEU A 103 -14.59 13.92 11.09
N VAL A 104 -13.82 13.50 12.09
CA VAL A 104 -12.43 13.92 12.28
C VAL A 104 -11.48 12.87 11.69
N VAL A 105 -10.57 13.30 10.82
CA VAL A 105 -9.53 12.45 10.21
C VAL A 105 -8.17 12.84 10.79
N HIS A 106 -7.50 11.89 11.43
CA HIS A 106 -6.21 12.10 12.10
C HIS A 106 -5.22 10.99 11.72
N LYS A 107 -4.06 11.35 11.15
CA LYS A 107 -3.05 10.37 10.68
C LYS A 107 -2.36 9.58 11.80
N GLY A 108 -2.54 10.01 13.04
CA GLY A 108 -1.89 9.44 14.23
C GLY A 108 -0.72 10.29 14.69
N GLY A 109 0.04 9.81 15.67
CA GLY A 109 1.11 10.58 16.31
C GLY A 109 0.68 11.25 17.62
N ALA A 110 1.54 12.10 18.17
CA ALA A 110 1.37 12.67 19.51
C ALA A 110 0.57 13.99 19.52
N ARG A 111 0.54 14.72 18.41
CA ARG A 111 -0.22 15.96 18.25
C ARG A 111 -1.72 15.64 18.29
N GLY A 112 -2.53 16.57 18.81
CA GLY A 112 -3.98 16.39 18.89
C GLY A 112 -4.50 15.41 19.95
N LYS A 113 -3.62 14.84 20.80
CA LYS A 113 -4.01 13.86 21.84
C LYS A 113 -5.19 14.31 22.69
N LYS A 114 -5.27 15.60 23.08
CA LYS A 114 -6.36 16.13 23.91
C LYS A 114 -7.74 15.96 23.27
N PHE A 115 -7.90 16.35 22.00
CA PHE A 115 -9.20 16.20 21.34
C PHE A 115 -9.49 14.75 20.95
N ILE A 116 -8.47 13.93 20.68
CA ILE A 116 -8.65 12.48 20.45
C ILE A 116 -9.21 11.83 21.71
N ASP A 117 -8.63 12.11 22.88
CA ASP A 117 -9.11 11.60 24.16
C ASP A 117 -10.52 12.12 24.48
N ALA A 118 -10.82 13.39 24.15
CA ALA A 118 -12.16 13.97 24.28
C ALA A 118 -13.19 13.26 23.39
N LEU A 119 -12.89 13.04 22.10
CA LEU A 119 -13.76 12.30 21.17
C LEU A 119 -14.03 10.88 21.66
N LYS A 120 -12.99 10.16 22.11
CA LYS A 120 -13.14 8.81 22.68
C LYS A 120 -13.98 8.82 23.96
N SER A 121 -13.78 9.79 24.83
CA SER A 121 -14.56 9.95 26.07
C SER A 121 -16.04 10.26 25.78
N ALA A 122 -16.29 11.03 24.72
CA ALA A 122 -17.63 11.29 24.17
C ALA A 122 -18.18 10.13 23.33
N ARG A 123 -17.54 8.95 23.35
CA ARG A 123 -17.95 7.72 22.67
C ARG A 123 -18.04 7.85 21.13
N ALA A 124 -17.15 8.64 20.54
CA ALA A 124 -17.01 8.68 19.07
C ALA A 124 -16.80 7.29 18.49
N ARG A 125 -17.40 7.01 17.33
CA ARG A 125 -17.09 5.81 16.55
C ARG A 125 -15.68 5.96 15.99
N VAL A 126 -14.77 5.12 16.46
CA VAL A 126 -13.39 5.09 15.94
C VAL A 126 -13.30 4.10 14.78
N ILE A 127 -12.75 4.55 13.65
CA ILE A 127 -12.46 3.73 12.47
C ILE A 127 -10.94 3.77 12.28
N ASP A 128 -10.29 2.62 12.44
CA ASP A 128 -8.83 2.53 12.31
C ASP A 128 -8.40 2.48 10.84
N ALA A 129 -7.38 3.27 10.50
CA ALA A 129 -6.70 3.31 9.22
C ALA A 129 -5.19 2.98 9.42
N PRO A 130 -4.87 1.76 9.91
CA PRO A 130 -3.50 1.41 10.31
C PRO A 130 -2.54 1.44 9.12
N ALA A 131 -1.27 1.74 9.39
CA ALA A 131 -0.24 1.75 8.36
C ALA A 131 -0.09 0.37 7.69
N ILE A 132 0.01 0.35 6.36
CA ILE A 132 0.27 -0.86 5.60
C ILE A 132 1.71 -0.81 5.12
N LYS A 133 2.63 -1.37 5.92
CA LYS A 133 4.08 -1.25 5.66
C LYS A 133 4.72 -2.58 5.28
N SER A 134 4.36 -3.65 5.99
CA SER A 134 4.98 -4.95 5.74
C SER A 134 4.34 -5.63 4.52
N ASP A 135 5.09 -6.52 3.87
CA ASP A 135 4.54 -7.35 2.80
C ASP A 135 3.35 -8.18 3.26
N ARG A 136 3.33 -8.58 4.55
CA ARG A 136 2.17 -9.25 5.15
C ARG A 136 0.95 -8.33 5.18
N ASP A 137 1.11 -7.10 5.64
CA ASP A 137 0.00 -6.13 5.67
C ASP A 137 -0.54 -5.88 4.26
N LYS A 138 0.34 -5.78 3.25
CA LYS A 138 -0.05 -5.62 1.85
C LYS A 138 -0.81 -6.83 1.31
N GLN A 139 -0.36 -8.05 1.64
CA GLN A 139 -1.07 -9.28 1.27
C GLN A 139 -2.43 -9.35 1.94
N ASP A 140 -2.52 -9.03 3.23
CA ASP A 140 -3.77 -9.01 3.98
C ASP A 140 -4.73 -7.94 3.42
N PHE A 141 -4.22 -6.74 3.09
CA PHE A 141 -4.96 -5.69 2.39
C PHE A 141 -5.51 -6.18 1.06
N THR A 142 -4.65 -6.73 0.19
CA THR A 142 -5.04 -7.28 -1.12
C THR A 142 -6.11 -8.36 -0.99
N ALA A 143 -5.93 -9.29 -0.05
CA ALA A 143 -6.91 -10.34 0.21
C ALA A 143 -8.26 -9.75 0.67
N ASN A 144 -8.23 -8.70 1.50
CA ASN A 144 -9.42 -7.99 1.95
C ASN A 144 -10.12 -7.25 0.80
N GLU A 145 -9.39 -6.66 -0.14
CA GLU A 145 -9.97 -6.00 -1.32
C GLU A 145 -10.78 -6.98 -2.16
N PHE A 146 -10.19 -8.13 -2.51
CA PHE A 146 -10.92 -9.15 -3.24
C PHE A 146 -12.11 -9.69 -2.46
N ARG A 147 -11.96 -9.93 -1.15
CA ARG A 147 -13.08 -10.40 -0.31
C ARG A 147 -14.22 -9.40 -0.25
N ARG A 148 -13.93 -8.10 -0.11
CA ARG A 148 -14.93 -7.02 -0.10
C ARG A 148 -15.72 -6.97 -1.40
N ALA A 149 -15.07 -7.25 -2.53
CA ALA A 149 -15.72 -7.37 -3.83
C ALA A 149 -16.39 -8.74 -4.08
N GLY A 150 -16.43 -9.63 -3.09
CA GLY A 150 -16.98 -10.99 -3.24
C GLY A 150 -16.17 -11.90 -4.16
N ARG A 151 -14.90 -11.56 -4.44
CA ARG A 151 -13.99 -12.30 -5.32
C ARG A 151 -13.10 -13.24 -4.53
N LYS A 152 -12.73 -14.37 -5.16
CA LYS A 152 -11.72 -15.31 -4.65
C LYS A 152 -10.41 -15.07 -5.39
N ALA A 153 -9.29 -15.11 -4.67
CA ALA A 153 -7.95 -15.06 -5.24
C ALA A 153 -7.08 -16.17 -4.64
N THR A 154 -6.18 -16.73 -5.43
CA THR A 154 -5.20 -17.70 -4.92
C THR A 154 -4.11 -17.00 -4.11
N PRO A 155 -3.46 -17.68 -3.15
CA PRO A 155 -2.32 -17.10 -2.42
C PRO A 155 -1.17 -16.67 -3.34
N ASP A 156 -0.94 -17.40 -4.43
CA ASP A 156 0.07 -17.05 -5.44
C ASP A 156 -0.29 -15.75 -6.18
N ALA A 157 -1.55 -15.55 -6.55
CA ALA A 157 -2.01 -14.32 -7.18
C ALA A 157 -1.79 -13.10 -6.28
N ILE A 158 -2.13 -13.22 -4.99
CA ILE A 158 -1.94 -12.15 -4.01
C ILE A 158 -0.45 -11.80 -3.89
N ARG A 159 0.42 -12.81 -3.81
CA ARG A 159 1.88 -12.59 -3.77
C ARG A 159 2.38 -11.92 -5.04
N ALA A 160 2.02 -12.45 -6.20
CA ALA A 160 2.42 -11.93 -7.49
C ALA A 160 1.97 -10.47 -7.68
N LEU A 161 0.78 -10.11 -7.19
CA LEU A 161 0.27 -8.74 -7.30
C LEU A 161 1.05 -7.78 -6.40
N VAL A 162 1.33 -8.18 -5.15
CA VAL A 162 2.17 -7.35 -4.26
C VAL A 162 3.58 -7.19 -4.80
N GLU A 163 4.16 -8.23 -5.41
CA GLU A 163 5.47 -8.16 -6.08
C GLU A 163 5.43 -7.30 -7.35
N ALA A 164 4.33 -7.30 -8.09
CA ALA A 164 4.21 -6.57 -9.36
C ALA A 164 3.96 -5.07 -9.19
N VAL A 165 3.33 -4.67 -8.08
CA VAL A 165 2.85 -3.30 -7.84
C VAL A 165 3.65 -2.57 -6.75
N GLY A 166 4.28 -3.30 -5.81
CA GLY A 166 5.32 -2.73 -4.95
C GLY A 166 4.83 -2.12 -3.64
N SER A 167 5.30 -0.90 -3.35
CA SER A 167 5.10 -0.23 -2.06
C SER A 167 3.94 0.75 -2.00
N ASP A 168 3.37 1.14 -3.14
CA ASP A 168 2.27 2.10 -3.17
C ASP A 168 0.92 1.39 -2.96
N ILE A 169 0.23 1.74 -1.87
CA ILE A 169 -1.04 1.13 -1.47
C ILE A 169 -2.19 1.59 -2.38
N ALA A 170 -2.15 2.83 -2.88
CA ALA A 170 -3.16 3.33 -3.81
C ALA A 170 -3.03 2.63 -5.16
N GLU A 171 -1.79 2.39 -5.61
CA GLU A 171 -1.54 1.60 -6.82
C GLU A 171 -1.98 0.14 -6.64
N LEU A 172 -1.69 -0.47 -5.48
CA LEU A 172 -2.12 -1.83 -5.14
C LEU A 172 -3.65 -1.95 -5.12
N ALA A 173 -4.34 -0.96 -4.55
CA ALA A 173 -5.80 -0.88 -4.55
C ALA A 173 -6.37 -0.79 -5.97
N SER A 174 -5.80 0.07 -6.82
CA SER A 174 -6.20 0.22 -8.21
C SER A 174 -6.00 -1.07 -9.00
N ALA A 175 -4.86 -1.75 -8.80
CA ALA A 175 -4.57 -3.02 -9.43
C ALA A 175 -5.53 -4.15 -9.01
N CYS A 176 -5.96 -4.15 -7.73
CA CYS A 176 -7.01 -5.04 -7.26
C CYS A 176 -8.33 -4.76 -7.97
N GLN A 177 -8.74 -3.49 -8.06
CA GLN A 177 -9.99 -3.09 -8.69
C GLN A 177 -10.01 -3.47 -10.18
N GLN A 178 -8.91 -3.26 -10.90
CA GLN A 178 -8.79 -3.69 -12.29
C GLN A 178 -8.98 -5.21 -12.45
N LEU A 179 -8.34 -6.03 -11.60
CA LEU A 179 -8.53 -7.48 -11.65
C LEU A 179 -9.95 -7.91 -11.29
N ILE A 180 -10.62 -7.18 -10.38
CA ILE A 180 -12.03 -7.40 -10.04
C ILE A 180 -12.92 -7.12 -11.27
N ASP A 181 -12.64 -6.06 -12.01
CA ASP A 181 -13.50 -5.64 -13.12
C ASP A 181 -13.23 -6.45 -14.40
N ASP A 182 -11.96 -6.77 -14.68
CA ASP A 182 -11.52 -7.33 -15.96
C ASP A 182 -11.39 -8.87 -15.97
N THR A 183 -11.67 -9.54 -14.86
CA THR A 183 -11.60 -11.01 -14.77
C THR A 183 -12.90 -11.61 -14.26
N GLN A 184 -13.14 -12.89 -14.56
CA GLN A 184 -14.23 -13.67 -13.99
C GLN A 184 -13.68 -14.87 -13.21
N GLY A 185 -14.44 -15.34 -12.22
CA GLY A 185 -14.04 -16.48 -11.40
C GLY A 185 -12.90 -16.15 -10.42
N THR A 186 -12.11 -17.17 -10.08
CA THR A 186 -10.98 -17.07 -9.15
C THR A 186 -9.81 -16.35 -9.82
N ILE A 187 -9.27 -15.32 -9.17
CA ILE A 187 -8.08 -14.60 -9.60
C ILE A 187 -6.85 -15.45 -9.27
N ASP A 188 -6.12 -15.89 -10.30
CA ASP A 188 -4.89 -16.66 -10.18
C ASP A 188 -3.65 -15.84 -10.61
N ASP A 189 -2.46 -16.42 -10.49
CA ASP A 189 -1.19 -15.81 -10.86
C ASP A 189 -1.13 -15.48 -12.37
N ARG A 190 -1.80 -16.27 -13.21
CA ARG A 190 -1.87 -16.04 -14.66
C ARG A 190 -2.66 -14.78 -15.00
N ALA A 191 -3.78 -14.55 -14.30
CA ALA A 191 -4.55 -13.32 -14.42
C ALA A 191 -3.68 -12.12 -14.02
N VAL A 192 -2.99 -12.19 -12.88
CA VAL A 192 -2.08 -11.12 -12.43
C VAL A 192 -0.99 -10.84 -13.47
N LEU A 193 -0.34 -11.88 -14.00
CA LEU A 193 0.68 -11.74 -15.03
C LEU A 193 0.15 -11.12 -16.33
N THR A 194 -1.10 -11.40 -16.69
CA THR A 194 -1.71 -10.86 -17.90
C THR A 194 -1.92 -9.34 -17.80
N TYR A 195 -2.41 -8.87 -16.65
CA TYR A 195 -2.77 -7.46 -16.46
C TYR A 195 -1.62 -6.61 -15.89
N HIS A 196 -0.77 -7.20 -15.05
CA HIS A 196 0.27 -6.48 -14.30
C HIS A 196 1.69 -6.98 -14.59
N GLY A 197 1.86 -7.98 -15.46
CA GLY A 197 3.17 -8.54 -15.79
C GLY A 197 4.09 -7.61 -16.58
N GLY A 198 3.53 -6.53 -17.17
CA GLY A 198 4.29 -5.46 -17.84
C GLY A 198 4.71 -4.32 -16.91
N LYS A 199 4.34 -4.35 -15.63
CA LYS A 199 4.84 -3.36 -14.67
C LYS A 199 6.34 -3.49 -14.51
N VAL A 200 7.00 -2.36 -14.28
CA VAL A 200 8.46 -2.24 -14.13
C VAL A 200 9.00 -3.27 -13.15
N GLU A 201 8.39 -3.34 -11.98
CA GLU A 201 8.80 -4.26 -10.92
C GLU A 201 8.58 -5.72 -11.33
N ALA A 202 7.37 -6.07 -11.78
CA ALA A 202 7.04 -7.41 -12.27
C ALA A 202 8.01 -7.91 -13.35
N THR A 203 8.33 -7.02 -14.31
CA THR A 203 9.21 -7.34 -15.43
C THR A 203 10.66 -7.53 -14.95
N GLY A 204 11.14 -6.65 -14.07
CA GLY A 204 12.45 -6.77 -13.43
C GLY A 204 12.58 -8.07 -12.62
N PHE A 205 11.53 -8.45 -11.86
CA PHE A 205 11.51 -9.70 -11.09
C PHE A 205 11.60 -10.92 -11.99
N ARG A 206 10.86 -10.96 -13.10
CA ARG A 206 10.93 -12.09 -14.05
C ARG A 206 12.30 -12.23 -14.69
N VAL A 207 12.94 -11.12 -15.06
CA VAL A 207 14.32 -11.12 -15.59
C VAL A 207 15.28 -11.69 -14.54
N ALA A 208 15.17 -11.23 -13.29
CA ALA A 208 16.04 -11.65 -12.21
C ALA A 208 15.83 -13.11 -11.80
N ASP A 209 14.58 -13.59 -11.78
CA ASP A 209 14.26 -14.98 -11.50
C ASP A 209 14.86 -15.93 -12.53
N ALA A 210 14.73 -15.61 -13.82
CA ALA A 210 15.33 -16.41 -14.89
C ALA A 210 16.86 -16.43 -14.79
N ALA A 211 17.48 -15.27 -14.49
CA ALA A 211 18.93 -15.18 -14.32
C ALA A 211 19.42 -16.03 -13.13
N ILE A 212 18.75 -15.93 -11.98
CA ILE A 212 19.09 -16.68 -10.76
C ILE A 212 18.87 -18.18 -10.92
N ALA A 213 17.90 -18.59 -11.74
CA ALA A 213 17.66 -19.98 -12.08
C ALA A 213 18.70 -20.55 -13.07
N GLY A 214 19.65 -19.75 -13.55
CA GLY A 214 20.64 -20.15 -14.55
C GLY A 214 20.12 -20.15 -16.00
N ASP A 215 18.90 -19.68 -16.25
CA ASP A 215 18.31 -19.63 -17.60
C ASP A 215 18.68 -18.31 -18.29
N ALA A 216 19.92 -18.23 -18.77
CA ALA A 216 20.42 -17.06 -19.49
C ALA A 216 19.58 -16.71 -20.73
N GLY A 217 19.07 -17.72 -21.43
CA GLY A 217 18.29 -17.54 -22.66
C GLY A 217 16.97 -16.82 -22.38
N GLU A 218 16.23 -17.31 -21.39
CA GLU A 218 14.96 -16.69 -20.98
C GLU A 218 15.18 -15.32 -20.35
N ALA A 219 16.20 -15.16 -19.49
CA ALA A 219 16.51 -13.88 -18.86
C ALA A 219 16.82 -12.78 -19.88
N LEU A 220 17.65 -13.08 -20.89
CA LEU A 220 17.97 -12.14 -21.98
C LEU A 220 16.75 -11.84 -22.87
N ARG A 221 15.91 -12.85 -23.14
CA ARG A 221 14.67 -12.65 -23.91
C ARG A 221 13.72 -11.68 -23.18
N LEU A 222 13.54 -11.88 -21.87
CA LEU A 222 12.72 -11.02 -21.01
C LEU A 222 13.30 -9.61 -20.92
N LEU A 223 14.63 -9.48 -20.73
CA LEU A 223 15.30 -8.19 -20.70
C LEU A 223 15.07 -7.41 -22.01
N ARG A 224 15.30 -8.05 -23.16
CA ARG A 224 15.11 -7.39 -24.46
C ARG A 224 13.68 -6.92 -24.67
N HIS A 225 12.70 -7.73 -24.27
CA HIS A 225 11.30 -7.32 -24.32
C HIS A 225 11.05 -6.10 -23.43
N ALA A 226 11.55 -6.11 -22.19
CA ALA A 226 11.40 -5.03 -21.23
C ALA A 226 11.97 -3.70 -21.76
N ILE A 227 13.20 -3.72 -22.27
CA ILE A 227 13.85 -2.54 -22.86
C ILE A 227 13.08 -2.06 -24.08
N ALA A 228 12.63 -2.96 -24.96
CA ALA A 228 11.84 -2.60 -26.13
C ALA A 228 10.50 -1.95 -25.78
N THR A 229 9.92 -2.29 -24.62
CA THR A 229 8.71 -1.65 -24.08
C THR A 229 8.97 -0.34 -23.32
N GLY A 230 10.23 0.14 -23.31
CA GLY A 230 10.61 1.41 -22.71
C GLY A 230 11.03 1.33 -21.24
N LEU A 231 11.30 0.13 -20.72
CA LEU A 231 11.76 -0.02 -19.34
C LEU A 231 13.21 0.48 -19.21
N ASP A 232 13.46 1.31 -18.20
CA ASP A 232 14.82 1.73 -17.87
C ASP A 232 15.64 0.57 -17.27
N PRO A 233 16.95 0.44 -17.60
CA PRO A 233 17.82 -0.58 -17.03
C PRO A 233 18.02 -0.51 -15.51
N VAL A 234 17.93 0.67 -14.90
CA VAL A 234 18.23 0.89 -13.46
C VAL A 234 17.32 0.06 -12.55
N PRO A 235 15.98 0.06 -12.70
CA PRO A 235 15.10 -0.82 -11.93
C PRO A 235 15.45 -2.31 -12.02
N ILE A 236 15.85 -2.80 -13.20
CA ILE A 236 16.17 -4.22 -13.41
C ILE A 236 17.41 -4.61 -12.59
N VAL A 237 18.45 -3.76 -12.63
CA VAL A 237 19.67 -3.94 -11.81
C VAL A 237 19.34 -3.91 -10.32
N ALA A 238 18.46 -3.00 -9.89
CA ALA A 238 18.04 -2.90 -8.50
C ALA A 238 17.35 -4.20 -8.02
N VAL A 239 16.49 -4.80 -8.85
CA VAL A 239 15.82 -6.08 -8.55
C VAL A 239 16.81 -7.24 -8.49
N LEU A 240 17.71 -7.37 -9.48
CA LEU A 240 18.79 -8.37 -9.48
C LEU A 240 19.62 -8.27 -8.18
N ALA A 241 20.02 -7.06 -7.80
CA ALA A 241 20.77 -6.82 -6.58
C ALA A 241 19.98 -7.20 -5.32
N GLY A 242 18.69 -6.88 -5.30
CA GLY A 242 17.77 -7.21 -4.21
C GLY A 242 17.67 -8.71 -3.97
N GLN A 243 17.38 -9.48 -5.02
CA GLN A 243 17.23 -10.92 -4.92
C GLN A 243 18.54 -11.64 -4.57
N LEU A 244 19.67 -11.25 -5.16
CA LEU A 244 20.98 -11.80 -4.78
C LEU A 244 21.32 -11.53 -3.31
N ARG A 245 21.03 -10.32 -2.80
CA ARG A 245 21.19 -10.03 -1.36
C ARG A 245 20.29 -10.90 -0.49
N GLN A 246 19.07 -11.20 -0.92
CA GLN A 246 18.18 -12.12 -0.22
C GLN A 246 18.77 -13.53 -0.16
N LEU A 247 19.32 -14.05 -1.28
CA LEU A 247 20.01 -15.34 -1.30
C LEU A 247 21.21 -15.37 -0.34
N VAL A 248 22.07 -14.34 -0.36
CA VAL A 248 23.22 -14.23 0.55
C VAL A 248 22.78 -14.23 2.01
N LYS A 249 21.80 -13.40 2.37
CA LYS A 249 21.26 -13.32 3.74
C LYS A 249 20.74 -14.67 4.21
N VAL A 250 19.92 -15.33 3.39
CA VAL A 250 19.29 -16.61 3.74
C VAL A 250 20.31 -17.75 3.76
N GLY A 251 21.28 -17.76 2.85
CA GLY A 251 22.37 -18.73 2.81
C GLY A 251 23.29 -18.63 4.03
N ALA A 252 23.55 -17.41 4.51
CA ALA A 252 24.37 -17.17 5.69
C ALA A 252 23.64 -17.46 7.02
N ALA A 253 22.31 -17.35 7.06
CA ALA A 253 21.52 -17.52 8.28
C ALA A 253 21.40 -18.97 8.79
N GLY A 254 21.87 -19.95 8.01
CA GLY A 254 21.89 -21.36 8.41
C GLY A 254 20.51 -22.02 8.49
N ARG A 255 20.38 -23.03 9.37
CA ARG A 255 19.15 -23.83 9.51
C ARG A 255 18.23 -23.26 10.58
N GLY A 256 16.93 -23.23 10.31
CA GLY A 256 15.92 -22.73 11.24
C GLY A 256 14.52 -22.71 10.61
N ARG A 257 13.49 -22.41 11.42
CA ARG A 257 12.14 -22.18 10.87
C ARG A 257 12.11 -20.88 10.07
N SER A 258 11.44 -20.88 8.92
CA SER A 258 11.41 -19.72 8.02
C SER A 258 10.83 -18.47 8.69
N ALA A 259 9.87 -18.63 9.61
CA ALA A 259 9.30 -17.52 10.38
C ALA A 259 10.31 -16.85 11.33
N ASP A 260 11.26 -17.60 11.90
CA ASP A 260 12.27 -17.06 12.81
C ASP A 260 13.37 -16.34 12.02
N LEU A 261 13.82 -16.94 10.92
CA LEU A 261 14.76 -16.29 10.00
C LEU A 261 14.18 -15.04 9.34
N ALA A 262 12.89 -15.05 9.00
CA ALA A 262 12.21 -13.90 8.45
C ALA A 262 12.30 -12.68 9.39
N ARG A 263 12.07 -12.90 10.69
CA ARG A 263 12.18 -11.86 11.73
C ARG A 263 13.61 -11.36 11.87
N GLU A 264 14.58 -12.26 11.89
CA GLU A 264 16.01 -11.94 12.02
C GLU A 264 16.55 -11.16 10.81
N LEU A 265 16.17 -11.58 9.61
CA LEU A 265 16.67 -11.02 8.34
C LEU A 265 15.90 -9.79 7.86
N GLY A 266 14.81 -9.42 8.55
CA GLY A 266 13.90 -8.36 8.13
C GLY A 266 13.21 -8.67 6.79
N MET A 267 12.86 -9.94 6.58
CA MET A 267 12.24 -10.46 5.36
C MET A 267 10.83 -11.00 5.64
N ALA A 268 9.99 -11.12 4.62
CA ALA A 268 8.76 -11.88 4.74
C ALA A 268 9.05 -13.41 4.76
N PRO A 269 8.29 -14.23 5.52
CA PRO A 269 8.51 -15.69 5.58
C PRO A 269 8.55 -16.37 4.21
N TRP A 270 7.70 -15.95 3.28
CA TRP A 270 7.66 -16.51 1.93
C TRP A 270 8.91 -16.15 1.10
N GLN A 271 9.54 -14.99 1.33
CA GLN A 271 10.80 -14.60 0.68
C GLN A 271 11.94 -15.51 1.16
N VAL A 272 11.95 -15.84 2.45
CA VAL A 272 12.90 -16.81 3.01
C VAL A 272 12.71 -18.18 2.37
N ASP A 273 11.46 -18.66 2.26
CA ASP A 273 11.17 -19.94 1.62
C ASP A 273 11.56 -19.96 0.14
N ARG A 274 11.27 -18.88 -0.60
CA ARG A 274 11.67 -18.72 -2.01
C ARG A 274 13.19 -18.73 -2.16
N ALA A 275 13.90 -17.91 -1.39
CA ALA A 275 15.35 -17.86 -1.38
C ALA A 275 15.97 -19.22 -1.05
N ARG A 276 15.42 -19.96 -0.07
CA ARG A 276 15.88 -21.32 0.26
C ARG A 276 15.76 -22.30 -0.89
N ARG A 277 14.66 -22.25 -1.65
CA ARG A 277 14.50 -23.09 -2.84
C ARG A 277 15.49 -22.71 -3.93
N ALA A 278 15.70 -21.40 -4.12
CA ALA A 278 16.62 -20.87 -5.12
C ALA A 278 18.10 -21.04 -4.75
N LEU A 279 18.45 -21.32 -3.48
CA LEU A 279 19.84 -21.55 -3.05
C LEU A 279 20.43 -22.88 -3.57
N GLY A 280 19.61 -23.81 -4.05
CA GLY A 280 20.11 -25.04 -4.67
C GLY A 280 20.92 -24.70 -5.91
N GLY A 281 22.21 -25.04 -5.95
CA GLY A 281 23.11 -24.68 -7.05
C GLY A 281 23.96 -23.43 -6.81
N TRP A 282 23.85 -22.79 -5.63
CA TRP A 282 24.65 -21.62 -5.27
C TRP A 282 25.62 -21.93 -4.13
N ASP A 283 26.83 -21.37 -4.23
CA ASP A 283 27.75 -21.22 -3.11
C ASP A 283 28.04 -19.74 -2.79
N GLY A 284 28.67 -19.50 -1.64
CA GLY A 284 28.97 -18.14 -1.19
C GLY A 284 29.93 -17.38 -2.09
N ALA A 285 30.84 -18.07 -2.78
CA ALA A 285 31.82 -17.44 -3.67
C ALA A 285 31.16 -17.01 -4.98
N ALA A 286 30.32 -17.87 -5.57
CA ALA A 286 29.48 -17.60 -6.72
C ALA A 286 28.55 -16.40 -6.46
N LEU A 287 27.82 -16.41 -5.34
CA LEU A 287 27.00 -15.26 -4.96
C LEU A 287 27.81 -13.98 -4.77
N GLY A 288 29.03 -14.08 -4.23
CA GLY A 288 29.96 -12.94 -4.12
C GLY A 288 30.34 -12.34 -5.47
N ARG A 289 30.67 -13.19 -6.46
CA ARG A 289 30.96 -12.76 -7.84
C ARG A 289 29.75 -12.13 -8.51
N CYS A 290 28.57 -12.69 -8.32
CA CYS A 290 27.31 -12.12 -8.82
C CYS A 290 27.03 -10.73 -8.24
N ILE A 291 27.23 -10.54 -6.94
CA ILE A 291 27.07 -9.22 -6.30
C ILE A 291 28.04 -8.18 -6.89
N GLN A 292 29.29 -8.57 -7.16
CA GLN A 292 30.26 -7.69 -7.81
C GLN A 292 29.83 -7.33 -9.25
N ALA A 293 29.33 -8.31 -10.02
CA ALA A 293 28.84 -8.09 -11.38
C ALA A 293 27.65 -7.13 -11.40
N VAL A 294 26.70 -7.29 -10.48
CA VAL A 294 25.54 -6.38 -10.37
C VAL A 294 25.94 -5.00 -9.86
N ALA A 295 26.91 -4.89 -8.95
CA ALA A 295 27.43 -3.60 -8.52
C ALA A 295 28.12 -2.84 -9.67
N ALA A 296 28.87 -3.55 -10.53
CA ALA A 296 29.44 -2.96 -11.74
C ALA A 296 28.35 -2.50 -12.72
N ALA A 297 27.30 -3.30 -12.90
CA ALA A 297 26.16 -2.91 -13.72
C ALA A 297 25.43 -1.68 -13.15
N ASP A 298 25.24 -1.59 -11.82
CA ASP A 298 24.59 -0.43 -11.16
C ASP A 298 25.34 0.88 -11.41
N PHE A 299 26.68 0.82 -11.34
CA PHE A 299 27.53 1.95 -11.70
C PHE A 299 27.37 2.32 -13.18
N ASP A 300 27.42 1.33 -14.07
CA ASP A 300 27.36 1.55 -15.52
C ASP A 300 26.01 2.17 -15.95
N VAL A 301 24.87 1.68 -15.42
CA VAL A 301 23.53 2.19 -15.77
C VAL A 301 23.26 3.59 -15.21
N LYS A 302 23.96 4.02 -14.15
CA LYS A 302 23.84 5.35 -13.54
C LYS A 302 24.78 6.40 -14.16
N GLY A 303 25.31 6.13 -15.35
CA GLY A 303 26.17 7.05 -16.10
C GLY A 303 27.67 6.74 -16.02
N GLY A 304 28.05 5.64 -15.36
CA GLY A 304 29.42 5.14 -15.37
C GLY A 304 29.83 4.42 -16.66
N GLY A 305 28.84 3.96 -17.45
CA GLY A 305 29.03 3.15 -18.65
C GLY A 305 28.54 3.83 -19.92
N ARG A 306 28.96 3.29 -21.08
CA ARG A 306 28.55 3.78 -22.41
C ARG A 306 27.27 3.13 -22.93
N ASP A 307 26.95 1.94 -22.45
CA ASP A 307 25.78 1.16 -22.87
C ASP A 307 25.13 0.52 -21.63
N PRO A 308 24.11 1.18 -21.06
CA PRO A 308 23.37 0.69 -19.90
C PRO A 308 22.70 -0.68 -20.14
N VAL A 309 22.21 -0.95 -21.35
CA VAL A 309 21.52 -2.21 -21.66
C VAL A 309 22.52 -3.36 -21.66
N TYR A 310 23.65 -3.17 -22.33
CA TYR A 310 24.73 -4.14 -22.36
C TYR A 310 25.31 -4.41 -20.95
N ALA A 311 25.34 -3.41 -20.07
CA ALA A 311 25.74 -3.61 -18.67
C ALA A 311 24.83 -4.61 -17.94
N VAL A 312 23.51 -4.52 -18.15
CA VAL A 312 22.55 -5.48 -17.59
C VAL A 312 22.69 -6.86 -18.24
N GLU A 313 22.84 -6.93 -19.57
CA GLU A 313 23.05 -8.21 -20.27
C GLU A 313 24.27 -8.96 -19.72
N ARG A 314 25.40 -8.26 -19.52
CA ARG A 314 26.60 -8.85 -18.91
C ARG A 314 26.35 -9.35 -17.49
N ALA A 315 25.65 -8.58 -16.66
CA ALA A 315 25.34 -9.00 -15.30
C ALA A 315 24.47 -10.27 -15.30
N ILE A 316 23.45 -10.34 -16.15
CA ILE A 316 22.61 -11.54 -16.32
C ILE A 316 23.44 -12.75 -16.73
N LEU A 317 24.32 -12.59 -17.74
CA LEU A 317 25.18 -13.68 -18.21
C LEU A 317 26.12 -14.18 -17.11
N THR A 318 26.73 -13.28 -16.34
CA THR A 318 27.55 -13.67 -15.19
C THR A 318 26.73 -14.43 -14.16
N ILE A 319 25.56 -13.93 -13.77
CA ILE A 319 24.70 -14.60 -12.78
C ILE A 319 24.32 -16.00 -13.25
N ALA A 320 23.85 -16.14 -14.49
CA ALA A 320 23.41 -17.43 -14.99
C ALA A 320 24.56 -18.44 -15.13
N ALA A 321 25.77 -17.99 -15.45
CA ALA A 321 26.95 -18.86 -15.55
C ALA A 321 27.49 -19.35 -14.20
N GLU A 322 27.28 -18.58 -13.14
CA GLU A 322 27.70 -18.91 -11.77
C GLU A 322 26.75 -19.89 -11.07
N HIS A 323 25.54 -20.09 -11.61
CA HIS A 323 24.58 -21.05 -11.08
C HIS A 323 24.96 -22.50 -11.45
N GLY A 324 25.21 -23.34 -10.44
CA GLY A 324 25.58 -24.75 -10.61
C GLY A 324 27.06 -24.98 -10.98
N GLY A 325 27.87 -23.91 -11.01
CA GLY A 325 29.31 -23.94 -11.28
C GLY A 325 30.20 -24.10 -10.05
#